data_AF-A0A5P8P0D8-F1
#
_entry.id   AF-A0A5P8P0D8-F1
#
_cell.length_a   1.000
_cell.length_b   1.000
_cell.length_c   1.000
_cell.angle_alpha   90.00
_cell.angle_beta   90.00
_cell.angle_gamma   90.00
#
_symmetry.space_group_name_H-M   'P 1'
#
loop_
_entity.id
_entity.type
_entity.pdbx_description
1 polymer ?
#
loop_
_entity_poly.entity_id
_entity_poly.type
_entity_poly.pdbx_seq_one_letter_code
_entity_poly.pdbx_strand_id
1 'polypeptide(L)'
;MFSIDIVISFAFMALLFLRQISIIKHENKINYAPLMIGIGAISSVIHFIIHPEYKDIILLLRESSFPLLVSLILYIVMNIIHQTIESKQKRLQHEFTQTLIEQITQLKQYTTELEVKINDSQKTDLKAQEELRKKFKEDIQALDTIKSNQNIFLEMFDEMKALNKGVEKAFRDFADVEMPSLDDVVHKHIDLIRISEQDHFNKLNSLLQNIVQNKGDISKDLDDVKATMVQIQNLAKNISDAIVTNTVSKMANISKAFEEQISTLKSHSESLNTALYESENKISHISKESEVLLTQMSLSSKKMDEMQEQSSNLSDMYVKLRALMNDIETLRADYVKAQSQLSMLSRELRESQEDDINNIKEQMEDLIVLLTGKIDNSLEKLHKHYHISNEELSQSVQMLAKKAQLQKGYGETNV
;
A
#
# COMPACT_ATOMS: atom_id res chain seq x y z
N MET A 1 -3.96 30.09 112.04
CA MET A 1 -4.01 31.05 110.92
C MET A 1 -2.65 30.93 110.27
N PHE A 2 -2.55 30.51 109.00
CA PHE A 2 -1.25 30.16 108.41
C PHE A 2 -0.28 31.34 108.49
N SER A 3 0.96 31.07 108.91
CA SER A 3 2.02 32.06 108.92
C SER A 3 2.32 32.58 107.51
N ILE A 4 2.81 33.82 107.43
CA ILE A 4 2.97 34.55 106.18
C ILE A 4 3.96 33.88 105.21
N ASP A 5 4.93 33.15 105.74
CA ASP A 5 5.91 32.35 105.00
C ASP A 5 5.28 31.15 104.27
N ILE A 6 4.30 30.47 104.89
CA ILE A 6 3.50 29.43 104.23
C ILE A 6 2.65 30.03 103.10
N VAL A 7 2.03 31.19 103.33
CA VAL A 7 1.20 31.87 102.32
C VAL A 7 2.03 32.30 101.11
N ILE A 8 3.22 32.86 101.34
CA ILE A 8 4.16 33.22 100.28
C ILE A 8 4.58 31.97 99.49
N SER A 9 4.86 30.87 100.18
CA SER A 9 5.25 29.60 99.55
C SER A 9 4.13 29.04 98.67
N PHE A 10 2.87 29.11 99.12
CA PHE A 10 1.72 28.74 98.30
C PHE A 10 1.51 29.66 97.10
N ALA A 11 1.77 30.96 97.22
CA ALA A 11 1.72 31.87 96.08
C ALA A 11 2.75 31.48 95.00
N PHE A 12 3.98 31.13 95.39
CA PHE A 12 5.01 30.64 94.47
C PHE A 12 4.66 29.30 93.84
N MET A 13 4.14 28.35 94.63
CA MET A 13 3.66 27.05 94.11
C MET A 13 2.50 27.25 93.11
N ALA A 14 1.54 28.12 93.40
CA ALA A 14 0.43 28.42 92.50
C ALA A 14 0.91 29.09 91.19
N LEU A 15 1.87 30.01 91.28
CA LEU A 15 2.45 30.69 90.11
C LEU A 15 3.19 29.69 89.22
N LEU A 16 3.98 28.78 89.81
CA LEU A 16 4.64 27.71 89.07
C LEU A 16 3.65 26.72 88.45
N PHE A 17 2.54 26.43 89.14
CA PHE A 17 1.47 25.59 88.62
C PHE A 17 0.80 26.21 87.40
N LEU A 18 0.43 27.48 87.48
CA LEU A 18 -0.12 28.24 86.36
C LEU A 18 0.88 28.35 85.20
N ARG A 19 2.15 28.59 85.50
CA ARG A 19 3.21 28.68 84.48
C ARG A 19 3.41 27.35 83.77
N GLN A 20 3.43 26.22 84.49
CA GLN A 20 3.50 24.89 83.88
C GLN A 20 2.29 24.66 82.95
N ILE A 21 1.07 25.00 83.39
CA ILE A 21 -0.14 24.92 82.54
C ILE A 21 0.00 25.77 81.28
N SER A 22 0.57 26.97 81.37
CA SER A 22 0.76 27.85 80.22
C SER A 22 1.85 27.37 79.26
N ILE A 23 2.95 26.83 79.77
CA ILE A 23 4.10 26.37 78.96
C ILE A 23 3.80 25.04 78.26
N ILE A 24 2.82 24.27 78.74
CA ILE A 24 2.34 23.04 78.09
C ILE A 24 1.94 23.25 76.62
N LYS A 25 1.61 24.49 76.19
CA LYS A 25 1.28 24.84 74.80
C LYS A 25 2.50 25.03 73.87
N HIS A 26 3.74 25.01 74.37
CA HIS A 26 4.95 25.31 73.60
C HIS A 26 5.87 24.08 73.44
N GLU A 27 6.58 23.97 72.32
CA GLU A 27 7.39 22.78 71.95
C GLU A 27 8.66 22.58 72.80
N ASN A 28 9.25 23.66 73.35
CA ASN A 28 10.44 23.57 74.21
C ASN A 28 10.07 23.52 75.70
N LYS A 29 9.96 22.31 76.24
CA LYS A 29 9.40 22.04 77.57
C LYS A 29 10.51 21.95 78.63
N ILE A 30 10.52 22.89 79.58
CA ILE A 30 11.23 22.72 80.87
C ILE A 30 10.25 22.07 81.84
N ASN A 31 10.62 20.94 82.45
CA ASN A 31 9.78 20.27 83.44
C ASN A 31 9.94 20.96 84.81
N TYR A 32 8.93 21.74 85.22
CA TYR A 32 8.94 22.43 86.52
C TYR A 32 8.39 21.57 87.67
N ALA A 33 7.96 20.32 87.42
CA ALA A 33 7.42 19.45 88.46
C ALA A 33 8.46 19.18 89.58
N PRO A 34 9.74 18.86 89.30
CA PRO A 34 10.75 18.71 90.36
C PRO A 34 10.96 19.98 91.21
N LEU A 35 10.79 21.16 90.59
CA LEU A 35 10.91 22.46 91.27
C LEU A 35 9.78 22.68 92.29
N MET A 36 8.59 22.12 92.03
CA MET A 36 7.44 22.16 92.94
C MET A 36 7.78 21.47 94.27
N ILE A 37 8.33 20.25 94.22
CA ILE A 37 8.78 19.52 95.41
C ILE A 37 9.89 20.29 96.13
N GLY A 38 10.84 20.85 95.38
CA GLY A 38 11.93 21.65 95.95
C GLY A 38 11.44 22.81 96.80
N ILE A 39 10.47 23.58 96.30
CA ILE A 39 9.90 24.72 97.04
C ILE A 39 9.05 24.26 98.23
N GLY A 40 8.29 23.17 98.10
CA GLY A 40 7.54 22.59 99.22
C GLY A 40 8.44 22.09 100.35
N ALA A 41 9.55 21.43 100.01
CA ALA A 41 10.53 20.96 100.99
C ALA A 41 11.28 22.12 101.67
N ILE A 42 11.73 23.11 100.90
CA ILE A 42 12.41 24.30 101.43
C ILE A 42 11.46 25.09 102.35
N SER A 43 10.21 25.31 101.91
CA SER A 43 9.18 25.99 102.70
C SER A 43 8.88 25.26 104.01
N SER A 44 8.77 23.93 103.96
CA SER A 44 8.56 23.07 105.13
C SER A 44 9.68 23.22 106.16
N VAL A 45 10.94 23.22 105.71
CA VAL A 45 12.12 23.38 106.57
C VAL A 45 12.24 24.79 107.12
N ILE A 46 12.01 25.82 106.30
CA ILE A 46 12.08 27.23 106.72
C ILE A 46 11.02 27.52 107.79
N HIS A 47 9.78 27.06 107.59
CA HIS A 47 8.70 27.27 108.55
C HIS A 47 9.01 26.62 109.92
N PHE A 48 9.60 25.42 109.89
CA PHE A 48 10.03 24.72 111.10
C PHE A 48 11.13 25.47 111.86
N ILE A 49 12.06 26.13 111.15
CA ILE A 49 13.20 26.85 111.76
C ILE A 49 12.79 28.22 112.33
N ILE A 50 11.91 28.97 111.64
CA ILE A 50 11.57 30.36 111.99
C ILE A 50 10.61 30.45 113.20
N HIS A 51 9.83 29.40 113.48
CA HIS A 51 8.83 29.41 114.54
C HIS A 51 9.11 28.39 115.68
N PRO A 52 10.24 28.47 116.40
CA PRO A 52 10.58 27.52 117.46
C PRO A 52 9.76 27.72 118.76
N GLU A 53 9.01 28.82 118.90
CA GLU A 53 8.34 29.21 120.16
C GLU A 53 6.91 28.66 120.33
N TYR A 54 6.44 27.81 119.43
CA TYR A 54 5.14 27.15 119.61
C TYR A 54 5.20 26.17 120.79
N LYS A 55 4.36 26.40 121.81
CA LYS A 55 4.23 25.51 122.99
C LYS A 55 3.78 24.08 122.63
N ASP A 56 3.27 23.87 121.41
CA ASP A 56 2.77 22.59 120.89
C ASP A 56 3.59 22.15 119.67
N ILE A 57 4.60 21.30 119.90
CA ILE A 57 5.50 20.78 118.85
C ILE A 57 4.72 20.01 117.77
N ILE A 58 3.63 19.33 118.16
CA ILE A 58 2.78 18.56 117.25
C ILE A 58 2.09 19.49 116.23
N LEU A 59 1.66 20.68 116.66
CA LEU A 59 1.02 21.66 115.79
C LEU A 59 2.01 22.22 114.76
N LEU A 60 3.23 22.55 115.20
CA LEU A 60 4.30 23.05 114.33
C LEU A 60 4.70 22.01 113.27
N LEU A 61 4.80 20.73 113.65
CA LEU A 61 5.14 19.65 112.71
C LEU A 61 4.03 19.42 111.67
N ARG A 62 2.77 19.55 112.09
CA ARG A 62 1.60 19.47 111.20
C ARG A 62 1.54 20.66 110.22
N GLU A 63 1.82 21.87 110.68
CA GLU A 63 1.80 23.06 109.84
C GLU A 63 3.00 23.10 108.88
N SER A 64 4.19 22.71 109.35
CA SER A 64 5.41 22.61 108.54
C SER A 64 5.32 21.54 107.45
N SER A 65 4.61 20.43 107.68
CA SER A 65 4.44 19.36 106.68
C SER A 65 3.39 19.68 105.61
N PHE A 66 2.57 20.70 105.83
CA PHE A 66 1.47 21.07 104.93
C PHE A 66 1.96 21.61 103.57
N PRO A 67 2.97 22.52 103.48
CA PRO A 67 3.61 22.90 102.21
C PRO A 67 4.15 21.71 101.41
N LEU A 68 4.75 20.74 102.09
CA LEU A 68 5.31 19.55 101.46
C LEU A 68 4.22 18.66 100.88
N LEU A 69 3.13 18.41 101.64
CA LEU A 69 1.97 17.65 101.15
C LEU A 69 1.31 18.29 99.92
N VAL A 70 1.10 19.61 99.95
CA VAL A 70 0.52 20.35 98.82
C VAL A 70 1.44 20.26 97.60
N SER A 71 2.75 20.44 97.77
CA SER A 71 3.71 20.32 96.67
C SER A 71 3.74 18.93 96.05
N LEU A 72 3.58 17.87 96.86
CA LEU A 72 3.56 16.48 96.42
C LEU A 72 2.30 16.16 95.60
N ILE A 73 1.14 16.66 96.04
CA ILE A 73 -0.12 16.53 95.28
C ILE A 73 0.00 17.25 93.93
N LEU A 74 0.49 18.50 93.94
CA LEU A 74 0.67 19.27 92.69
C LEU A 74 1.70 18.61 91.76
N TYR A 75 2.76 18.02 92.30
CA TYR A 75 3.74 17.25 91.53
C TYR A 75 3.11 16.05 90.83
N ILE A 76 2.31 15.25 91.55
CA ILE A 76 1.63 14.08 90.98
C ILE A 76 0.70 14.51 89.84
N VAL A 77 -0.11 15.56 90.06
CA VAL A 77 -1.01 16.11 89.04
C VAL A 77 -0.23 16.60 87.82
N MET A 78 0.83 17.38 88.02
CA MET A 78 1.69 17.86 86.93
C MET A 78 2.32 16.72 86.12
N ASN A 79 2.81 15.67 86.80
CA ASN A 79 3.47 14.55 86.15
C ASN A 79 2.48 13.71 85.32
N ILE A 80 1.27 13.47 85.83
CA ILE A 80 0.21 12.77 85.10
C ILE A 80 -0.20 13.56 83.85
N ILE A 81 -0.38 14.89 83.98
CA ILE A 81 -0.70 15.76 82.85
C ILE A 81 0.41 15.70 81.78
N HIS A 82 1.67 15.79 82.21
CA HIS A 82 2.83 15.74 81.31
C HIS A 82 2.90 14.43 80.52
N GLN A 83 2.81 13.29 81.21
CA GLN A 83 2.84 11.96 80.59
C GLN A 83 1.66 11.72 79.65
N THR A 84 0.45 12.18 80.02
CA THR A 84 -0.75 12.02 79.19
C THR A 84 -0.62 12.79 77.87
N ILE A 85 -0.06 14.00 77.91
CA ILE A 85 0.13 14.84 76.72
C ILE A 85 1.22 14.27 75.82
N GLU A 86 2.35 13.83 76.39
CA GLU A 86 3.44 13.22 75.62
C GLU A 86 2.98 11.93 74.92
N SER A 87 2.21 11.10 75.61
CA SER A 87 1.62 9.88 75.04
C SER A 87 0.65 10.18 73.89
N LYS A 88 -0.25 11.17 74.06
CA LYS A 88 -1.17 11.60 73.00
C LYS A 88 -0.41 12.16 71.78
N GLN A 89 0.62 12.96 71.99
CA GLN A 89 1.41 13.55 70.91
C GLN A 89 2.18 12.48 70.11
N LYS A 90 2.82 11.52 70.81
CA LYS A 90 3.50 10.38 70.16
C LYS A 90 2.52 9.52 69.36
N ARG A 91 1.33 9.25 69.91
CA ARG A 91 0.28 8.50 69.21
C ARG A 91 -0.19 9.22 67.94
N LEU A 92 -0.42 10.54 68.03
CA LEU A 92 -0.87 11.35 66.89
C LEU A 92 0.21 11.41 65.79
N GLN A 93 1.48 11.57 66.17
CA GLN A 93 2.59 11.51 65.22
C GLN A 93 2.72 10.13 64.57
N HIS A 94 2.54 9.04 65.33
CA HIS A 94 2.58 7.69 64.80
C HIS A 94 1.44 7.42 63.80
N GLU A 95 0.19 7.76 64.15
CA GLU A 95 -0.98 7.61 63.28
C GLU A 95 -0.83 8.45 61.99
N PHE A 96 -0.31 9.68 62.10
CA PHE A 96 -0.01 10.52 60.94
C PHE A 96 1.07 9.91 60.04
N THR A 97 2.17 9.43 60.62
CA THR A 97 3.27 8.80 59.89
C THR A 97 2.81 7.52 59.19
N GLN A 98 2.00 6.70 59.86
CA GLN A 98 1.44 5.48 59.29
C GLN A 98 0.54 5.78 58.09
N THR A 99 -0.33 6.79 58.21
CA THR A 99 -1.20 7.25 57.11
C THR A 99 -0.37 7.76 55.93
N LEU A 100 0.72 8.50 56.18
CA LEU A 100 1.62 8.97 55.13
C LEU A 100 2.35 7.81 54.44
N ILE A 101 2.83 6.81 55.18
CA ILE A 101 3.49 5.62 54.61
C ILE A 101 2.51 4.86 53.71
N GLU A 102 1.26 4.71 54.14
CA GLU A 102 0.22 4.05 53.35
C GLU A 102 -0.07 4.81 52.05
N GLN A 103 -0.22 6.14 52.11
CA GLN A 103 -0.42 6.98 50.92
C GLN A 103 0.79 6.95 49.97
N ILE A 104 2.02 6.99 50.49
CA ILE A 104 3.24 6.88 49.68
C ILE A 104 3.32 5.51 49.00
N THR A 105 2.93 4.45 49.72
CA THR A 105 2.94 3.09 49.17
C THR A 105 1.93 2.94 48.04
N GLN A 106 0.71 3.46 48.22
CA GLN A 106 -0.31 3.49 47.16
C GLN A 106 0.17 4.29 45.94
N LEU A 107 0.71 5.50 46.16
CA LEU A 107 1.23 6.33 45.07
C LEU A 107 2.36 5.61 44.29
N LYS A 108 3.25 4.92 44.99
CA LYS A 108 4.33 4.15 44.37
C LYS A 108 3.79 2.99 43.53
N GLN A 109 2.77 2.29 44.03
CA GLN A 109 2.13 1.19 43.28
C GLN A 109 1.47 1.72 42.00
N TYR A 110 0.70 2.80 42.10
CA TYR A 110 0.09 3.45 40.94
C TYR A 110 1.14 3.93 39.93
N THR A 111 2.22 4.54 40.38
CA THR A 111 3.30 5.00 39.49
C THR A 111 3.92 3.82 38.73
N THR A 112 4.11 2.68 39.41
CA THR A 112 4.63 1.45 38.79
C THR A 112 3.66 0.90 37.75
N GLU A 113 2.37 0.83 38.06
CA GLU A 113 1.34 0.37 37.11
C GLU A 113 1.26 1.27 35.88
N LEU A 114 1.37 2.58 36.08
CA LEU A 114 1.36 3.57 35.01
C LEU A 114 2.61 3.46 34.11
N GLU A 115 3.78 3.21 34.70
CA GLU A 115 5.02 2.94 33.96
C GLU A 115 4.93 1.65 33.11
N VAL A 116 4.35 0.58 33.65
CA VAL A 116 4.11 -0.66 32.90
C VAL A 116 3.18 -0.40 31.72
N LYS A 117 2.07 0.31 31.94
CA LYS A 117 1.08 0.60 30.90
C LYS A 117 1.66 1.51 29.80
N ILE A 118 2.49 2.50 30.16
CA ILE A 118 3.22 3.34 29.19
C ILE A 118 4.18 2.50 28.35
N ASN A 119 4.94 1.59 28.98
CA ASN A 119 5.87 0.73 28.25
C ASN A 119 5.15 -0.23 27.29
N ASP A 120 4.02 -0.81 27.71
CA ASP A 120 3.23 -1.69 26.85
C ASP A 120 2.60 -0.93 25.68
N SER A 121 2.11 0.30 25.92
CA SER A 121 1.62 1.19 24.87
C SER A 121 2.73 1.54 23.85
N GLN A 122 3.91 1.98 24.31
CA GLN A 122 5.05 2.27 23.43
C GLN A 122 5.48 1.05 22.61
N LYS A 123 5.49 -0.14 23.21
CA LYS A 123 5.83 -1.38 22.50
C LYS A 123 4.79 -1.75 21.44
N THR A 124 3.53 -1.46 21.70
CA THR A 124 2.43 -1.69 20.75
C THR A 124 2.52 -0.71 19.58
N ASP A 125 2.77 0.56 19.85
CA ASP A 125 3.02 1.59 18.83
C ASP A 125 4.21 1.23 17.93
N LEU A 126 5.32 0.77 18.52
CA LEU A 126 6.50 0.34 17.74
C LEU A 126 6.16 -0.83 16.80
N LYS A 127 5.40 -1.82 17.26
CA LYS A 127 4.96 -2.94 16.42
C LYS A 127 4.04 -2.48 15.29
N ALA A 128 3.08 -1.60 15.59
CA ALA A 128 2.18 -1.05 14.58
C ALA A 128 2.94 -0.25 13.52
N GLN A 129 3.96 0.53 13.93
CA GLN A 129 4.85 1.24 13.00
C GLN A 129 5.69 0.28 12.14
N GLU A 130 6.22 -0.80 12.71
CA GLU A 130 6.95 -1.83 11.94
C GLU A 130 6.04 -2.50 10.91
N GLU A 131 4.80 -2.84 11.28
CA GLU A 131 3.83 -3.46 10.38
C GLU A 131 3.42 -2.51 9.25
N LEU A 132 3.18 -1.23 9.55
CA LEU A 132 2.94 -0.18 8.55
C LEU A 132 4.13 -0.02 7.59
N ARG A 133 5.37 0.01 8.10
CA ARG A 133 6.56 0.09 7.26
C ARG A 133 6.72 -1.13 6.36
N LYS A 134 6.39 -2.32 6.87
CA LYS A 134 6.43 -3.56 6.08
C LYS A 134 5.41 -3.51 4.94
N LYS A 135 4.15 -3.15 5.23
CA LYS A 135 3.12 -2.98 4.19
C LYS A 135 3.49 -1.91 3.17
N PHE A 136 4.01 -0.76 3.61
CA PHE A 136 4.44 0.30 2.70
C PHE A 136 5.58 -0.16 1.77
N LYS A 137 6.49 -1.00 2.26
CA LYS A 137 7.54 -1.61 1.44
C LYS A 137 6.97 -2.58 0.40
N GLU A 138 5.98 -3.39 0.79
CA GLU A 138 5.26 -4.28 -0.12
C GLU A 138 4.51 -3.48 -1.21
N ASP A 139 3.86 -2.38 -0.85
CA ASP A 139 3.18 -1.48 -1.79
C ASP A 139 4.14 -0.83 -2.80
N ILE A 140 5.33 -0.38 -2.36
CA ILE A 140 6.36 0.15 -3.25
C ILE A 140 6.82 -0.92 -4.25
N GLN A 141 7.02 -2.16 -3.81
CA GLN A 141 7.41 -3.25 -4.70
C GLN A 141 6.32 -3.57 -5.73
N ALA A 142 5.05 -3.51 -5.33
CA ALA A 142 3.93 -3.67 -6.24
C ALA A 142 3.90 -2.54 -7.29
N LEU A 143 4.11 -1.28 -6.87
CA LEU A 143 4.19 -0.13 -7.78
C LEU A 143 5.37 -0.21 -8.76
N ASP A 144 6.54 -0.66 -8.30
CA ASP A 144 7.69 -0.89 -9.17
C ASP A 144 7.41 -1.99 -10.21
N THR A 145 6.70 -3.04 -9.80
CA THR A 145 6.27 -4.11 -10.72
C THR A 145 5.26 -3.57 -11.75
N ILE A 146 4.29 -2.76 -11.33
CA ILE A 146 3.33 -2.09 -12.23
C ILE A 146 4.07 -1.21 -13.23
N LYS A 147 5.03 -0.40 -12.77
CA LYS A 147 5.84 0.47 -13.64
C LYS A 147 6.66 -0.34 -14.63
N SER A 148 7.27 -1.44 -14.19
CA SER A 148 8.00 -2.36 -15.08
C SER A 148 7.08 -2.93 -16.15
N ASN A 149 5.90 -3.41 -15.77
CA ASN A 149 4.91 -3.95 -16.72
C ASN A 149 4.40 -2.88 -17.69
N GLN A 150 4.20 -1.64 -17.24
CA GLN A 150 3.82 -0.51 -18.12
C GLN A 150 4.90 -0.22 -19.17
N ASN A 151 6.18 -0.29 -18.81
CA ASN A 151 7.27 -0.11 -19.78
C ASN A 151 7.29 -1.23 -20.82
N ILE A 152 7.08 -2.49 -20.40
CA ILE A 152 6.97 -3.63 -21.33
C ILE A 152 5.79 -3.44 -22.29
N PHE A 153 4.65 -2.94 -21.79
CA PHE A 153 3.49 -2.61 -22.63
C PHE A 153 3.82 -1.57 -23.69
N LEU A 154 4.51 -0.49 -23.31
CA LEU A 154 4.89 0.57 -24.24
C LEU A 154 5.80 0.03 -25.36
N GLU A 155 6.78 -0.80 -24.99
CA GLU A 155 7.67 -1.44 -25.96
C GLU A 155 6.91 -2.38 -26.91
N MET A 156 5.99 -3.20 -26.39
CA MET A 156 5.12 -4.04 -27.22
C MET A 156 4.21 -3.23 -28.16
N PHE A 157 3.70 -2.07 -27.72
CA PHE A 157 2.91 -1.19 -28.59
C PHE A 157 3.74 -0.59 -29.71
N ASP A 158 4.99 -0.22 -29.43
CA ASP A 158 5.90 0.29 -30.45
C ASP A 158 6.29 -0.80 -31.45
N GLU A 159 6.56 -2.01 -30.98
CA GLU A 159 6.78 -3.18 -31.84
C GLU A 159 5.55 -3.49 -32.70
N MET A 160 4.35 -3.57 -32.10
CA MET A 160 3.11 -3.82 -32.82
C MET A 160 2.84 -2.75 -33.88
N LYS A 161 3.13 -1.48 -33.57
CA LYS A 161 2.98 -0.37 -34.51
C LYS A 161 3.97 -0.47 -35.67
N ALA A 162 5.23 -0.85 -35.39
CA ALA A 162 6.24 -1.09 -36.42
C ALA A 162 5.84 -2.27 -37.33
N LEU A 163 5.35 -3.36 -36.74
CA LEU A 163 4.92 -4.55 -37.44
C LEU A 163 3.68 -4.28 -38.29
N ASN A 164 2.68 -3.58 -37.76
CA ASN A 164 1.49 -3.18 -38.51
C ASN A 164 1.85 -2.28 -39.70
N LYS A 165 2.79 -1.34 -39.52
CA LYS A 165 3.28 -0.50 -40.62
C LYS A 165 4.04 -1.32 -41.67
N GLY A 166 4.77 -2.35 -41.25
CA GLY A 166 5.44 -3.30 -42.14
C GLY A 166 4.44 -4.11 -42.97
N VAL A 167 3.41 -4.66 -42.32
CA VAL A 167 2.31 -5.41 -42.97
C VAL A 167 1.54 -4.51 -43.93
N GLU A 168 1.18 -3.29 -43.51
CA GLU A 168 0.49 -2.33 -44.36
C GLU A 168 1.29 -2.00 -45.62
N LYS A 169 2.60 -1.82 -45.49
CA LYS A 169 3.49 -1.59 -46.64
C LYS A 169 3.55 -2.82 -47.54
N ALA A 170 3.76 -4.01 -46.99
CA ALA A 170 3.82 -5.24 -47.77
C ALA A 170 2.49 -5.53 -48.50
N PHE A 171 1.36 -5.22 -47.86
CA PHE A 171 0.04 -5.37 -48.45
C PHE A 171 -0.20 -4.38 -49.59
N ARG A 172 0.23 -3.12 -49.43
CA ARG A 172 0.20 -2.13 -50.53
C ARG A 172 1.11 -2.56 -51.69
N ASP A 173 2.34 -2.97 -51.42
CA ASP A 173 3.27 -3.43 -52.46
C ASP A 173 2.68 -4.64 -53.21
N PHE A 174 2.03 -5.57 -52.51
CA PHE A 174 1.32 -6.68 -53.14
C PHE A 174 0.13 -6.23 -53.99
N ALA A 175 -0.74 -5.37 -53.44
CA ALA A 175 -1.97 -4.92 -54.09
C ALA A 175 -1.71 -4.00 -55.29
N ASP A 176 -0.72 -3.11 -55.19
CA ASP A 176 -0.46 -2.06 -56.19
C ASP A 176 0.55 -2.50 -57.26
N VAL A 177 1.42 -3.47 -56.97
CA VAL A 177 2.51 -3.87 -57.88
C VAL A 177 2.38 -5.33 -58.32
N GLU A 178 2.35 -6.27 -57.38
CA GLU A 178 2.39 -7.71 -57.71
C GLU A 178 1.07 -8.19 -58.33
N MET A 179 -0.08 -7.76 -57.81
CA MET A 179 -1.39 -8.16 -58.33
C MET A 179 -1.66 -7.64 -59.76
N PRO A 180 -1.43 -6.34 -60.05
CA PRO A 180 -1.60 -5.81 -61.41
C PRO A 180 -0.57 -6.39 -62.38
N SER A 181 0.67 -6.64 -61.92
CA SER A 181 1.70 -7.34 -62.71
C SER A 181 1.23 -8.74 -63.12
N LEU A 182 0.64 -9.50 -62.19
CA LEU A 182 0.10 -10.82 -62.49
C LEU A 182 -1.06 -10.75 -63.49
N ASP A 183 -1.98 -9.79 -63.31
CA ASP A 183 -3.11 -9.58 -64.23
C ASP A 183 -2.65 -9.20 -65.64
N ASP A 184 -1.66 -8.31 -65.76
CA ASP A 184 -1.05 -7.90 -67.04
C ASP A 184 -0.40 -9.08 -67.76
N VAL A 185 0.33 -9.94 -67.03
CA VAL A 185 0.98 -11.14 -67.58
C VAL A 185 -0.06 -12.16 -68.04
N VAL A 186 -1.11 -12.37 -67.25
CA VAL A 186 -2.22 -13.28 -67.60
C VAL A 186 -2.97 -12.76 -68.83
N HIS A 187 -3.29 -11.47 -68.90
CA HIS A 187 -3.93 -10.87 -70.08
C HIS A 187 -3.06 -11.00 -71.33
N LYS A 188 -1.76 -10.74 -71.23
CA LYS A 188 -0.83 -10.95 -72.36
C LYS A 188 -0.81 -12.41 -72.84
N HIS A 189 -0.85 -13.37 -71.92
CA HIS A 189 -0.92 -14.80 -72.28
C HIS A 189 -2.25 -15.17 -72.94
N ILE A 190 -3.38 -14.65 -72.44
CA ILE A 190 -4.70 -14.85 -73.06
C ILE A 190 -4.71 -14.28 -74.48
N ASP A 191 -4.16 -13.08 -74.68
CA ASP A 191 -4.07 -12.47 -76.01
C ASP A 191 -3.16 -13.26 -76.95
N LEU A 192 -2.02 -13.77 -76.46
CA LEU A 192 -1.11 -14.62 -77.24
C LEU A 192 -1.78 -15.92 -77.69
N ILE A 193 -2.51 -16.58 -76.78
CA ILE A 193 -3.26 -17.81 -77.09
C ILE A 193 -4.36 -17.51 -78.11
N ARG A 194 -5.10 -16.41 -77.92
CA ARG A 194 -6.16 -15.99 -78.85
C ARG A 194 -5.62 -15.69 -80.25
N ILE A 195 -4.50 -14.99 -80.36
CA ILE A 195 -3.84 -14.70 -81.65
C ILE A 195 -3.38 -16.01 -82.29
N SER A 196 -2.75 -16.91 -81.53
CA SER A 196 -2.30 -18.21 -82.01
C SER A 196 -3.45 -19.08 -82.54
N GLU A 197 -4.56 -19.17 -81.82
CA GLU A 197 -5.76 -19.91 -82.25
C GLU A 197 -6.35 -19.31 -83.54
N GLN A 198 -6.42 -17.98 -83.63
CA GLN A 198 -6.97 -17.31 -84.79
C GLN A 198 -6.10 -17.51 -86.04
N ASP A 199 -4.77 -17.47 -85.88
CA ASP A 199 -3.82 -17.78 -86.95
C ASP A 199 -3.92 -19.25 -87.39
N HIS A 200 -4.09 -20.18 -86.44
CA HIS A 200 -4.33 -21.59 -86.74
C HIS A 200 -5.63 -21.80 -87.51
N PHE A 201 -6.70 -21.15 -87.10
CA PHE A 201 -7.99 -21.19 -87.79
C PHE A 201 -7.88 -20.64 -89.22
N ASN A 202 -7.21 -19.51 -89.40
CA ASN A 202 -7.00 -18.90 -90.72
C ASN A 202 -6.18 -19.82 -91.64
N LYS A 203 -5.13 -20.47 -91.13
CA LYS A 203 -4.34 -21.47 -91.88
C LYS A 203 -5.15 -22.71 -92.23
N LEU A 204 -6.00 -23.19 -91.31
CA LEU A 204 -6.85 -24.35 -91.58
C LEU A 204 -7.88 -24.03 -92.67
N ASN A 205 -8.44 -22.82 -92.63
CA ASN A 205 -9.41 -22.36 -93.61
C ASN A 205 -8.77 -22.16 -94.99
N SER A 206 -7.55 -21.63 -95.07
CA SER A 206 -6.83 -21.51 -96.35
C SER A 206 -6.43 -22.87 -96.94
N LEU A 207 -6.02 -23.83 -96.09
CA LEU A 207 -5.79 -25.22 -96.49
C LEU A 207 -7.06 -25.87 -97.06
N LEU A 208 -8.21 -25.70 -96.39
CA LEU A 208 -9.49 -26.21 -96.86
C LEU A 208 -9.91 -25.58 -98.19
N GLN A 209 -9.74 -24.26 -98.36
CA GLN A 209 -10.03 -23.58 -99.63
C GLN A 209 -9.15 -24.09 -100.77
N ASN A 210 -7.85 -24.29 -100.53
CA ASN A 210 -6.92 -24.83 -101.53
C ASN A 210 -7.29 -26.27 -101.93
N ILE A 211 -7.76 -27.10 -100.99
CA ILE A 211 -8.22 -28.46 -101.27
C ILE A 211 -9.53 -28.46 -102.08
N VAL A 212 -10.45 -27.54 -101.77
CA VAL A 212 -11.71 -27.40 -102.51
C VAL A 212 -11.47 -26.88 -103.94
N GLN A 213 -10.53 -25.94 -104.13
CA GLN A 213 -10.13 -25.48 -105.47
C GLN A 213 -9.44 -26.59 -106.27
N ASN A 214 -8.53 -27.36 -105.67
CA ASN A 214 -7.86 -28.48 -106.36
C ASN A 214 -8.79 -29.66 -106.71
N LYS A 215 -9.93 -29.83 -106.01
CA LYS A 215 -10.95 -30.82 -106.41
C LYS A 215 -11.68 -30.44 -107.71
N GLY A 216 -11.67 -29.17 -108.11
CA GLY A 216 -12.24 -28.71 -109.37
C GLY A 216 -11.48 -29.21 -110.60
N ASP A 217 -10.16 -29.36 -110.50
CA ASP A 217 -9.31 -29.73 -111.64
C ASP A 217 -9.24 -31.25 -111.89
N ILE A 218 -9.41 -32.08 -110.85
CA ILE A 218 -9.38 -33.55 -110.99
C ILE A 218 -10.55 -34.09 -111.83
N SER A 219 -11.72 -33.43 -111.81
CA SER A 219 -12.86 -33.83 -112.64
C SER A 219 -12.64 -33.51 -114.13
N LYS A 220 -11.85 -32.48 -114.41
CA LYS A 220 -11.58 -32.01 -115.78
C LYS A 220 -10.50 -32.87 -116.44
N ASP A 221 -9.48 -33.25 -115.68
CA ASP A 221 -8.44 -34.17 -116.13
C ASP A 221 -8.98 -35.58 -116.43
N LEU A 222 -10.04 -36.03 -115.72
CA LEU A 222 -10.70 -37.32 -115.97
C LEU A 222 -11.50 -37.35 -117.28
N ASP A 223 -12.09 -36.21 -117.67
CA ASP A 223 -12.79 -36.05 -118.96
C ASP A 223 -11.79 -35.97 -120.13
N ASP A 224 -10.63 -35.36 -119.94
CA ASP A 224 -9.55 -35.29 -120.94
C ASP A 224 -8.87 -36.66 -121.17
N VAL A 225 -8.73 -37.48 -120.12
CA VAL A 225 -8.28 -38.88 -120.23
C VAL A 225 -9.29 -39.75 -120.98
N LYS A 226 -10.58 -39.51 -120.77
CA LYS A 226 -11.66 -40.21 -121.49
C LYS A 226 -11.71 -39.84 -122.97
N ALA A 227 -11.45 -38.56 -123.30
CA ALA A 227 -11.36 -38.08 -124.68
C ALA A 227 -10.14 -38.65 -125.44
N THR A 228 -8.99 -38.81 -124.76
CA THR A 228 -7.80 -39.44 -125.36
C THR A 228 -7.95 -40.96 -125.54
N MET A 229 -8.77 -41.63 -124.73
CA MET A 229 -9.08 -43.06 -124.90
C MET A 229 -9.83 -43.35 -126.21
N VAL A 230 -10.66 -42.42 -126.70
CA VAL A 230 -11.37 -42.52 -127.99
C VAL A 230 -10.43 -42.28 -129.18
N GLN A 231 -9.38 -41.48 -129.02
CA GLN A 231 -8.40 -41.21 -130.08
C GLN A 231 -7.43 -42.39 -130.31
N ILE A 232 -7.20 -43.24 -129.31
CA ILE A 232 -6.34 -44.43 -129.40
C ILE A 232 -6.96 -45.52 -130.30
N GLN A 233 -8.29 -45.54 -130.48
CA GLN A 233 -8.98 -46.51 -131.34
C GLN A 233 -8.65 -46.35 -132.84
N ASN A 234 -8.18 -45.17 -133.27
CA ASN A 234 -7.90 -44.86 -134.68
C ASN A 234 -6.41 -44.94 -135.06
N LEU A 235 -5.51 -45.31 -134.14
CA LEU A 235 -4.06 -45.27 -134.37
C LEU A 235 -3.49 -46.60 -134.90
N ALA A 236 -4.19 -47.28 -135.81
CA ALA A 236 -3.78 -48.58 -136.35
C ALA A 236 -2.94 -48.52 -137.64
N LYS A 237 -2.35 -47.38 -138.02
CA LYS A 237 -1.69 -47.25 -139.34
C LYS A 237 -0.26 -46.71 -139.42
N ASN A 238 0.35 -46.15 -138.37
CA ASN A 238 1.75 -45.68 -138.42
C ASN A 238 2.48 -46.03 -137.13
N ILE A 239 3.03 -47.24 -137.04
CA ILE A 239 3.41 -47.85 -135.75
C ILE A 239 4.89 -47.69 -135.40
N SER A 240 5.87 -47.56 -136.31
CA SER A 240 7.28 -47.60 -135.88
C SER A 240 7.88 -46.23 -135.48
N ASP A 241 7.83 -45.23 -136.36
CA ASP A 241 8.42 -43.90 -136.05
C ASP A 241 7.60 -43.14 -135.00
N ALA A 242 6.28 -43.30 -135.05
CA ALA A 242 5.39 -42.71 -134.05
C ALA A 242 5.59 -43.35 -132.66
N ILE A 243 5.89 -44.64 -132.54
CA ILE A 243 6.14 -45.24 -131.21
C ILE A 243 7.39 -44.63 -130.59
N VAL A 244 8.49 -44.47 -131.32
CA VAL A 244 9.73 -43.90 -130.74
C VAL A 244 9.55 -42.43 -130.41
N THR A 245 9.06 -41.61 -131.34
CA THR A 245 8.90 -40.16 -131.11
C THR A 245 7.84 -39.86 -130.05
N ASN A 246 6.72 -40.59 -130.05
CA ASN A 246 5.62 -40.36 -129.12
C ASN A 246 5.89 -40.97 -127.74
N THR A 247 6.63 -42.09 -127.65
CA THR A 247 7.07 -42.63 -126.35
C THR A 247 8.15 -41.74 -125.74
N VAL A 248 9.15 -41.27 -126.50
CA VAL A 248 10.16 -40.33 -126.00
C VAL A 248 9.54 -38.99 -125.60
N SER A 249 8.61 -38.46 -126.41
CA SER A 249 7.84 -37.25 -126.09
C SER A 249 6.98 -37.42 -124.84
N LYS A 250 6.24 -38.53 -124.72
CA LYS A 250 5.43 -38.81 -123.54
C LYS A 250 6.27 -39.06 -122.30
N MET A 251 7.40 -39.75 -122.41
CA MET A 251 8.31 -39.99 -121.29
C MET A 251 9.01 -38.71 -120.87
N ALA A 252 9.35 -37.81 -121.81
CA ALA A 252 9.86 -36.48 -121.51
C ALA A 252 8.81 -35.59 -120.82
N ASN A 253 7.55 -35.63 -121.27
CA ASN A 253 6.45 -34.89 -120.62
C ASN A 253 6.12 -35.45 -119.24
N ILE A 254 6.11 -36.77 -119.06
CA ILE A 254 5.92 -37.42 -117.75
C ILE A 254 7.11 -37.11 -116.84
N SER A 255 8.35 -37.17 -117.35
CA SER A 255 9.55 -36.81 -116.58
C SER A 255 9.48 -35.35 -116.14
N LYS A 256 9.07 -34.44 -117.02
CA LYS A 256 8.92 -33.02 -116.70
C LYS A 256 7.80 -32.77 -115.68
N ALA A 257 6.65 -33.41 -115.83
CA ALA A 257 5.56 -33.32 -114.87
C ALA A 257 5.96 -33.90 -113.50
N PHE A 258 6.73 -34.99 -113.49
CA PHE A 258 7.26 -35.59 -112.27
C PHE A 258 8.34 -34.70 -111.62
N GLU A 259 9.17 -34.02 -112.42
CA GLU A 259 10.19 -33.07 -111.97
C GLU A 259 9.54 -31.80 -111.38
N GLU A 260 8.48 -31.30 -112.01
CA GLU A 260 7.64 -30.22 -111.46
C GLU A 260 6.99 -30.65 -110.14
N GLN A 261 6.40 -31.85 -110.08
CA GLN A 261 5.83 -32.40 -108.84
C GLN A 261 6.88 -32.54 -107.73
N ILE A 262 8.07 -33.07 -108.03
CA ILE A 262 9.19 -33.17 -107.07
C ILE A 262 9.65 -31.78 -106.63
N SER A 263 9.71 -30.80 -107.52
CA SER A 263 10.06 -29.42 -107.18
C SER A 263 9.05 -28.78 -106.23
N THR A 264 7.74 -28.92 -106.50
CA THR A 264 6.69 -28.47 -105.58
C THR A 264 6.73 -29.21 -104.25
N LEU A 265 6.97 -30.52 -104.25
CA LEU A 265 7.04 -31.32 -103.03
C LEU A 265 8.26 -30.90 -102.19
N LYS A 266 9.39 -30.61 -102.83
CA LYS A 266 10.59 -30.09 -102.18
C LYS A 266 10.33 -28.72 -101.56
N SER A 267 9.71 -27.80 -102.30
CA SER A 267 9.33 -26.48 -101.78
C SER A 267 8.36 -26.59 -100.60
N HIS A 268 7.39 -27.50 -100.66
CA HIS A 268 6.44 -27.75 -99.58
C HIS A 268 7.13 -28.33 -98.34
N SER A 269 8.07 -29.26 -98.54
CA SER A 269 8.89 -29.84 -97.47
C SER A 269 9.79 -28.78 -96.80
N GLU A 270 10.42 -27.89 -97.57
CA GLU A 270 11.20 -26.78 -97.05
C GLU A 270 10.34 -25.81 -96.24
N SER A 271 9.15 -25.45 -96.74
CA SER A 271 8.20 -24.60 -96.01
C SER A 271 7.72 -25.25 -94.70
N LEU A 272 7.47 -26.56 -94.69
CA LEU A 272 7.13 -27.31 -93.47
C LEU A 272 8.28 -27.33 -92.48
N ASN A 273 9.51 -27.51 -92.96
CA ASN A 273 10.69 -27.50 -92.12
C ASN A 273 10.91 -26.15 -91.44
N THR A 274 10.70 -25.04 -92.16
CA THR A 274 10.75 -23.69 -91.58
C THR A 274 9.65 -23.47 -90.54
N ALA A 275 8.41 -23.90 -90.83
CA ALA A 275 7.30 -23.78 -89.89
C ALA A 275 7.51 -24.60 -88.60
N LEU A 276 8.08 -25.80 -88.73
CA LEU A 276 8.44 -26.63 -87.58
C LEU A 276 9.55 -25.97 -86.75
N TYR A 277 10.59 -25.42 -87.38
CA TYR A 277 11.64 -24.67 -86.69
C TYR A 277 11.10 -23.45 -85.94
N GLU A 278 10.18 -22.68 -86.53
CA GLU A 278 9.53 -21.55 -85.86
C GLU A 278 8.65 -22.00 -84.70
N SER A 279 7.90 -23.10 -84.86
CA SER A 279 7.09 -23.68 -83.79
C SER A 279 7.95 -24.17 -82.64
N GLU A 280 9.08 -24.82 -82.92
CA GLU A 280 10.01 -25.32 -81.92
C GLU A 280 10.65 -24.17 -81.12
N ASN A 281 11.01 -23.07 -81.79
CA ASN A 281 11.47 -21.86 -81.14
C ASN A 281 10.40 -21.21 -80.25
N LYS A 282 9.13 -21.17 -80.70
CA LYS A 282 8.02 -20.65 -79.87
C LYS A 282 7.77 -21.52 -78.64
N ILE A 283 7.78 -22.84 -78.80
CA ILE A 283 7.63 -23.78 -77.67
C ILE A 283 8.79 -23.64 -76.67
N SER A 284 10.02 -23.49 -77.17
CA SER A 284 11.19 -23.23 -76.31
C SER A 284 11.03 -21.94 -75.49
N HIS A 285 10.49 -20.88 -76.11
CA HIS A 285 10.22 -19.61 -75.42
C HIS A 285 9.12 -19.76 -74.36
N ILE A 286 8.02 -20.44 -74.67
CA ILE A 286 6.92 -20.72 -73.72
C ILE A 286 7.44 -21.54 -72.52
N SER A 287 8.33 -22.50 -72.77
CA SER A 287 8.94 -23.32 -71.72
C SER A 287 9.77 -22.45 -70.75
N LYS A 288 10.60 -21.53 -71.28
CA LYS A 288 11.38 -20.58 -70.47
C LYS A 288 10.50 -19.64 -69.64
N GLU A 289 9.44 -19.10 -70.22
CA GLU A 289 8.53 -18.22 -69.47
C GLU A 289 7.75 -18.98 -68.38
N SER A 290 7.37 -20.23 -68.64
CA SER A 290 6.72 -21.09 -67.64
C SER A 290 7.65 -21.38 -66.45
N GLU A 291 8.97 -21.50 -66.69
CA GLU A 291 9.98 -21.66 -65.64
C GLU A 291 10.07 -20.41 -64.75
N VAL A 292 9.99 -19.21 -65.33
CA VAL A 292 9.91 -17.95 -64.57
C VAL A 292 8.65 -17.92 -63.70
N LEU A 293 7.50 -18.32 -64.25
CA LEU A 293 6.23 -18.38 -63.53
C LEU A 293 6.29 -19.34 -62.33
N LEU A 294 6.88 -20.53 -62.50
CA LEU A 294 7.12 -21.48 -61.41
C LEU A 294 8.03 -20.91 -60.31
N THR A 295 9.06 -20.17 -60.71
CA THR A 295 9.98 -19.52 -59.78
C THR A 295 9.26 -18.44 -58.95
N GLN A 296 8.40 -17.67 -59.61
CA GLN A 296 7.63 -16.59 -58.99
C GLN A 296 6.52 -17.15 -58.07
N MET A 297 5.86 -18.24 -58.46
CA MET A 297 4.92 -18.97 -57.58
C MET A 297 5.61 -19.54 -56.34
N SER A 298 6.81 -20.10 -56.49
CA SER A 298 7.60 -20.61 -55.36
C SER A 298 7.98 -19.49 -54.38
N LEU A 299 8.42 -18.33 -54.90
CA LEU A 299 8.68 -17.13 -54.10
C LEU A 299 7.43 -16.63 -53.37
N SER A 300 6.29 -16.58 -54.08
CA SER A 300 5.00 -16.19 -53.49
C SER A 300 4.57 -17.14 -52.37
N SER A 301 4.74 -18.46 -52.56
CA SER A 301 4.43 -19.46 -51.55
C SER A 301 5.25 -19.26 -50.28
N LYS A 302 6.58 -19.09 -50.41
CA LYS A 302 7.46 -18.81 -49.27
C LYS A 302 7.04 -17.56 -48.50
N LYS A 303 6.67 -16.50 -49.21
CA LYS A 303 6.21 -15.24 -48.60
C LYS A 303 4.88 -15.42 -47.86
N MET A 304 4.02 -16.30 -48.36
CA MET A 304 2.77 -16.68 -47.73
C MET A 304 2.99 -17.48 -46.44
N ASP A 305 3.95 -18.40 -46.44
CA ASP A 305 4.36 -19.15 -45.25
C ASP A 305 4.93 -18.21 -44.17
N GLU A 306 5.80 -17.26 -44.54
CA GLU A 306 6.31 -16.23 -43.63
C GLU A 306 5.19 -15.35 -43.06
N MET A 307 4.22 -14.94 -43.89
CA MET A 307 3.04 -14.20 -43.42
C MET A 307 2.19 -15.02 -42.44
N GLN A 308 2.05 -16.32 -42.67
CA GLN A 308 1.28 -17.19 -41.79
C GLN A 308 1.99 -17.38 -40.44
N GLU A 309 3.32 -17.50 -40.43
CA GLU A 309 4.12 -17.54 -39.21
C GLU A 309 4.04 -16.22 -38.43
N GLN A 310 4.15 -15.08 -39.11
CA GLN A 310 3.95 -13.77 -38.48
C GLN A 310 2.54 -13.59 -37.92
N SER A 311 1.51 -14.08 -38.63
CA SER A 311 0.13 -14.05 -38.17
C SER A 311 -0.10 -14.94 -36.94
N SER A 312 0.55 -16.11 -36.86
CA SER A 312 0.42 -16.97 -35.68
C SER A 312 1.12 -16.35 -34.47
N ASN A 313 2.31 -15.76 -34.65
CA ASN A 313 3.02 -15.03 -33.60
C ASN A 313 2.20 -13.85 -33.07
N LEU A 314 1.43 -13.18 -33.94
CA LEU A 314 0.52 -12.10 -33.55
C LEU A 314 -0.66 -12.63 -32.73
N SER A 315 -1.22 -13.77 -33.11
CA SER A 315 -2.24 -14.47 -32.32
C SER A 315 -1.72 -14.88 -30.94
N ASP A 316 -0.49 -15.39 -30.87
CA ASP A 316 0.15 -15.77 -29.60
C ASP A 316 0.42 -14.55 -28.70
N MET A 317 0.81 -13.41 -29.27
CA MET A 317 0.89 -12.15 -28.54
C MET A 317 -0.47 -11.75 -27.97
N TYR A 318 -1.56 -11.86 -28.75
CA TYR A 318 -2.91 -11.57 -28.26
C TYR A 318 -3.31 -12.46 -27.08
N VAL A 319 -2.98 -13.74 -27.12
CA VAL A 319 -3.23 -14.68 -26.00
C VAL A 319 -2.44 -14.27 -24.76
N LYS A 320 -1.16 -13.92 -24.91
CA LYS A 320 -0.32 -13.44 -23.80
C LYS A 320 -0.85 -12.12 -23.22
N LEU A 321 -1.24 -11.19 -24.08
CA LEU A 321 -1.78 -9.88 -23.68
C LEU A 321 -3.11 -10.03 -22.94
N ARG A 322 -3.95 -10.98 -23.35
CA ARG A 322 -5.18 -11.34 -22.64
C ARG A 322 -4.92 -11.96 -21.26
N ALA A 323 -3.93 -12.85 -21.15
CA ALA A 323 -3.54 -13.43 -19.87
C ALA A 323 -3.04 -12.34 -18.91
N LEU A 324 -2.16 -11.45 -19.39
CA LEU A 324 -1.65 -10.33 -18.61
C LEU A 324 -2.76 -9.36 -18.18
N MET A 325 -3.78 -9.14 -19.03
CA MET A 325 -4.95 -8.32 -18.68
C MET A 325 -5.73 -8.91 -17.52
N ASN A 326 -5.91 -10.24 -17.49
CA ASN A 326 -6.54 -10.94 -16.36
C ASN A 326 -5.70 -10.83 -15.09
N ASP A 327 -4.38 -10.92 -15.20
CA ASP A 327 -3.47 -10.76 -14.06
C ASP A 327 -3.57 -9.34 -13.47
N ILE A 328 -3.64 -8.31 -14.33
CA ILE A 328 -3.84 -6.91 -13.91
C ILE A 328 -5.21 -6.73 -13.25
N GLU A 329 -6.25 -7.34 -13.78
CA GLU A 329 -7.60 -7.25 -13.22
C GLU A 329 -7.67 -7.89 -11.82
N THR A 330 -6.99 -9.03 -11.65
CA THR A 330 -6.83 -9.70 -10.35
C THR A 330 -6.06 -8.82 -9.38
N LEU A 331 -4.91 -8.27 -9.81
CA LEU A 331 -4.09 -7.39 -8.99
C LEU A 331 -4.83 -6.10 -8.56
N ARG A 332 -5.65 -5.54 -9.46
CA ARG A 332 -6.51 -4.40 -9.16
C ARG A 332 -7.53 -4.75 -8.07
N ALA A 333 -8.15 -5.92 -8.15
CA ALA A 333 -9.09 -6.38 -7.13
C ALA A 333 -8.40 -6.53 -5.76
N ASP A 334 -7.20 -7.09 -5.74
CA ASP A 334 -6.39 -7.21 -4.52
C ASP A 334 -5.99 -5.84 -3.96
N TYR A 335 -5.62 -4.88 -4.82
CA TYR A 335 -5.33 -3.51 -4.39
C TYR A 335 -6.55 -2.82 -3.76
N VAL A 336 -7.73 -2.94 -4.38
CA VAL A 336 -8.98 -2.38 -3.82
C VAL A 336 -9.30 -3.00 -2.46
N LYS A 337 -9.07 -4.32 -2.32
CA LYS A 337 -9.25 -5.02 -1.04
C LYS A 337 -8.27 -4.53 0.02
N ALA A 338 -6.98 -4.38 -0.34
CA ALA A 338 -5.95 -3.86 0.55
C ALA A 338 -6.26 -2.41 0.98
N GLN A 339 -6.69 -1.56 0.05
CA GLN A 339 -7.12 -0.19 0.33
C GLN A 339 -8.30 -0.15 1.31
N SER A 340 -9.31 -1.01 1.11
CA SER A 340 -10.44 -1.14 2.03
C SER A 340 -9.97 -1.55 3.43
N GLN A 341 -9.09 -2.56 3.53
CA GLN A 341 -8.54 -3.01 4.81
C GLN A 341 -7.76 -1.91 5.50
N LEU A 342 -6.96 -1.13 4.76
CA LEU A 342 -6.17 -0.03 5.30
C LEU A 342 -7.07 1.11 5.80
N SER A 343 -8.18 1.38 5.10
CA SER A 343 -9.20 2.32 5.55
C SER A 343 -9.91 1.85 6.81
N MET A 344 -10.17 0.55 6.96
CA MET A 344 -10.74 -0.02 8.19
C MET A 344 -9.76 0.12 9.36
N LEU A 345 -8.49 -0.26 9.15
CA LEU A 345 -7.44 -0.18 10.16
C LEU A 345 -7.18 1.28 10.59
N SER A 346 -7.21 2.22 9.65
CA SER A 346 -7.14 3.66 9.95
C SER A 346 -8.33 4.16 10.76
N ARG A 347 -9.53 3.61 10.53
CA ARG A 347 -10.72 3.96 11.32
C ARG A 347 -10.62 3.38 12.73
N GLU A 348 -10.26 2.10 12.86
CA GLU A 348 -10.06 1.42 14.14
C GLU A 348 -8.99 2.12 14.99
N LEU A 349 -7.87 2.54 14.39
CA LEU A 349 -6.82 3.29 15.09
C LEU A 349 -7.35 4.62 15.64
N ARG A 350 -8.19 5.31 14.86
CA ARG A 350 -8.77 6.60 15.24
C ARG A 350 -9.83 6.44 16.33
N GLU A 351 -10.68 5.42 16.23
CA GLU A 351 -11.65 5.05 17.27
C GLU A 351 -10.93 4.67 18.57
N SER A 352 -9.88 3.85 18.50
CA SER A 352 -9.05 3.47 19.66
C SER A 352 -8.38 4.69 20.31
N GLN A 353 -7.87 5.64 19.52
CA GLN A 353 -7.32 6.89 20.05
C GLN A 353 -8.37 7.74 20.77
N GLU A 354 -9.57 7.83 20.21
CA GLU A 354 -10.66 8.60 20.79
C GLU A 354 -11.17 7.96 22.09
N ASP A 355 -11.26 6.63 22.13
CA ASP A 355 -11.57 5.86 23.34
C ASP A 355 -10.49 6.04 24.42
N ASP A 356 -9.20 6.00 24.06
CA ASP A 356 -8.10 6.24 25.00
C ASP A 356 -8.16 7.67 25.57
N ILE A 357 -8.46 8.68 24.73
CA ILE A 357 -8.64 10.07 25.19
C ILE A 357 -9.83 10.18 26.15
N ASN A 358 -10.96 9.55 25.83
CA ASN A 358 -12.15 9.56 26.68
C ASN A 358 -11.88 8.86 28.01
N ASN A 359 -11.19 7.72 28.01
CA ASN A 359 -10.83 6.98 29.21
C ASN A 359 -9.86 7.79 30.11
N ILE A 360 -8.86 8.46 29.52
CA ILE A 360 -7.97 9.37 30.26
C ILE A 360 -8.77 10.53 30.86
N LYS A 361 -9.73 11.08 30.12
CA LYS A 361 -10.57 12.19 30.59
C LYS A 361 -11.47 11.75 31.76
N GLU A 362 -12.08 10.58 31.68
CA GLU A 362 -12.91 10.00 32.76
C GLU A 362 -12.06 9.75 34.00
N GLN A 363 -10.85 9.20 33.85
CA GLN A 363 -9.91 9.04 34.96
C GLN A 363 -9.45 10.37 35.56
N MET A 364 -9.28 11.42 34.75
CA MET A 364 -9.00 12.77 35.25
C MET A 364 -10.18 13.35 36.02
N GLU A 365 -11.42 13.17 35.54
CA GLU A 365 -12.62 13.62 36.24
C GLU A 365 -12.79 12.89 37.58
N ASP A 366 -12.59 11.58 37.62
CA ASP A 366 -12.58 10.79 38.86
C ASP A 366 -11.49 11.27 39.83
N LEU A 367 -10.29 11.56 39.32
CA LEU A 367 -9.20 12.11 40.12
C LEU A 367 -9.59 13.47 40.71
N ILE A 368 -10.21 14.35 39.93
CA ILE A 368 -10.67 15.67 40.36
C ILE A 368 -11.75 15.52 41.45
N VAL A 369 -12.72 14.62 41.27
CA VAL A 369 -13.78 14.36 42.26
C VAL A 369 -13.17 13.82 43.56
N LEU A 370 -12.24 12.87 43.47
CA LEU A 370 -11.60 12.27 44.64
C LEU A 370 -10.69 13.26 45.39
N LEU A 371 -9.95 14.09 44.66
CA LEU A 371 -9.16 15.18 45.22
C LEU A 371 -10.05 16.24 45.88
N THR A 372 -11.11 16.67 45.21
CA THR A 372 -12.08 17.65 45.74
C THR A 372 -12.74 17.11 47.00
N GLY A 373 -13.20 15.84 47.00
CA GLY A 373 -13.76 15.20 48.17
C GLY A 373 -12.76 15.07 49.32
N LYS A 374 -11.48 14.76 49.04
CA LYS A 374 -10.44 14.76 50.08
C LYS A 374 -10.13 16.15 50.62
N ILE A 375 -10.13 17.17 49.76
CA ILE A 375 -9.92 18.57 50.15
C ILE A 375 -11.10 19.04 51.01
N ASP A 376 -12.34 18.80 50.60
CA ASP A 376 -13.55 19.17 51.34
C ASP A 376 -13.61 18.45 52.68
N ASN A 377 -13.28 17.16 52.73
CA ASN A 377 -13.24 16.40 53.98
C ASN A 377 -12.10 16.88 54.91
N SER A 378 -10.98 17.32 54.34
CA SER A 378 -9.89 17.95 55.09
C SER A 378 -10.29 19.34 55.60
N LEU A 379 -10.97 20.14 54.79
CA LEU A 379 -11.53 21.45 55.15
C LEU A 379 -12.63 21.31 56.20
N GLU A 380 -13.50 20.31 56.11
CA GLU A 380 -14.56 20.05 57.08
C GLU A 380 -13.96 19.59 58.42
N LYS A 381 -12.93 18.73 58.39
CA LYS A 381 -12.16 18.39 59.60
C LYS A 381 -11.49 19.61 60.22
N LEU A 382 -10.90 20.48 59.39
CA LEU A 382 -10.32 21.75 59.84
C LEU A 382 -11.40 22.67 60.45
N HIS A 383 -12.56 22.78 59.80
CA HIS A 383 -13.66 23.64 60.22
C HIS A 383 -14.34 23.13 61.50
N LYS A 384 -14.49 21.81 61.65
CA LYS A 384 -14.94 21.17 62.91
C LYS A 384 -13.92 21.39 64.03
N HIS A 385 -12.61 21.30 63.75
CA HIS A 385 -11.57 21.65 64.71
C HIS A 385 -11.60 23.13 65.10
N TYR A 386 -11.88 24.01 64.14
CA TYR A 386 -12.04 25.44 64.39
C TYR A 386 -13.30 25.75 65.18
N HIS A 387 -14.43 25.07 64.96
CA HIS A 387 -15.65 25.25 65.75
C HIS A 387 -15.49 24.80 67.20
N ILE A 388 -14.79 23.69 67.44
CA ILE A 388 -14.40 23.25 68.80
C ILE A 388 -13.45 24.29 69.45
N SER A 389 -12.63 24.97 68.65
CA SER A 389 -11.77 26.05 69.13
C SER A 389 -12.48 27.40 69.26
N ASN A 390 -13.61 27.63 68.58
CA ASN A 390 -14.28 28.94 68.49
C ASN A 390 -15.13 29.26 69.74
N GLU A 391 -15.64 28.26 70.44
CA GLU A 391 -16.27 28.48 71.75
C GLU A 391 -15.27 28.99 72.80
N GLU A 392 -14.03 28.48 72.79
CA GLU A 392 -12.95 28.98 73.65
C GLU A 392 -12.31 30.28 73.10
N LEU A 393 -12.18 30.44 71.77
CA LEU A 393 -11.60 31.64 71.17
C LEU A 393 -12.51 32.85 71.33
N SER A 394 -13.82 32.71 71.18
CA SER A 394 -14.79 33.82 71.29
C SER A 394 -14.83 34.39 72.72
N GLN A 395 -14.77 33.54 73.74
CA GLN A 395 -14.64 33.99 75.14
C GLN A 395 -13.27 34.61 75.43
N SER A 396 -12.20 34.07 74.86
CA SER A 396 -10.84 34.60 75.03
C SER A 396 -10.66 35.97 74.34
N VAL A 397 -11.24 36.16 73.15
CA VAL A 397 -11.24 37.43 72.41
C VAL A 397 -12.15 38.47 73.09
N GLN A 398 -13.32 38.08 73.62
CA GLN A 398 -14.14 38.97 74.46
C GLN A 398 -13.45 39.35 75.77
N MET A 399 -12.70 38.43 76.39
CA MET A 399 -11.94 38.71 77.61
C MET A 399 -10.72 39.59 77.33
N LEU A 400 -10.02 39.40 76.21
CA LEU A 400 -8.94 40.27 75.72
C LEU A 400 -9.46 41.68 75.38
N ALA A 401 -10.62 41.80 74.75
CA ALA A 401 -11.26 43.09 74.47
C ALA A 401 -11.67 43.82 75.77
N LYS A 402 -12.21 43.10 76.77
CA LYS A 402 -12.49 43.65 78.11
C LYS A 402 -11.22 44.06 78.85
N LYS A 403 -10.13 43.30 78.71
CA LYS A 403 -8.84 43.58 79.34
C LYS A 403 -8.13 44.79 78.70
N ALA A 404 -8.29 44.98 77.39
CA ALA A 404 -7.81 46.16 76.68
C ALA A 404 -8.60 47.44 77.04
N GLN A 405 -9.92 47.34 77.29
CA GLN A 405 -10.70 48.46 77.85
C GLN A 405 -10.29 48.82 79.28
N LEU A 406 -9.99 47.83 80.13
CA LEU A 406 -9.52 48.06 81.50
C LEU A 406 -8.09 48.61 81.56
N GLN A 407 -7.22 48.29 80.59
CA GLN A 407 -5.88 48.89 80.48
C GLN A 407 -5.87 50.34 79.98
N LYS A 408 -6.90 50.80 79.27
CA LYS A 408 -7.09 52.24 78.98
C LYS A 408 -7.64 53.03 80.18
N GLY A 409 -8.13 52.37 81.23
CA GLY A 409 -8.76 53.01 82.40
C GLY A 409 -7.85 53.25 83.60
N TYR A 410 -6.58 52.83 83.57
CA TYR A 410 -5.61 53.05 84.66
C TYR A 410 -4.32 53.75 84.18
N GLY A 411 -4.39 54.48 83.08
CA GLY A 411 -3.30 55.32 82.54
C GLY A 411 -3.42 56.81 82.85
N GLU A 412 -4.46 57.24 83.57
CA GLU A 412 -4.66 58.64 83.98
C GLU A 412 -5.01 58.71 85.48
N THR A 413 -4.00 58.63 86.35
CA THR A 413 -4.02 59.32 87.66
C THR A 413 -2.63 59.27 88.31
N ASN A 414 -2.17 60.43 88.79
CA ASN A 414 -0.90 60.80 89.47
C ASN A 414 0.19 61.27 88.47
N VAL A 415 0.57 62.55 88.35
CA VAL A 415 0.86 63.61 89.36
C VAL A 415 1.58 63.09 90.59
#